data_AF-A0A969HF79-F1
#
_entry.id   AF-A0A969HF79-F1
#
_cell.length_a   1.000
_cell.length_b   1.000
_cell.length_c   1.000
_cell.angle_alpha   90.00
_cell.angle_beta   90.00
_cell.angle_gamma   90.00
#
_symmetry.space_group_name_H-M   'P 1'
#
loop_
_entity.id
_entity.type
_entity.pdbx_description
1 polymer ?
#
loop_
_entity_poly.entity_id
_entity_poly.type
_entity_poly.pdbx_seq_one_letter_code
_entity_poly.pdbx_strand_id
1 'polypeptide(L)'
;MQLYPIFIWWFVILIFGLVGWPLAFSLFRHLPDRGFALARPVGLLFSGYILWLGGTFRLLQNNVGGIVVALAVVLAVGLFWQRQQVQSGWYFTAALAPARVALCSRR
;
A
#
# COMPACT_ATOMS: atom_id res chain seq x y z
N MET A 1 -17.22 -16.98 -29.06
CA MET A 1 -16.13 -16.21 -28.44
C MET A 1 -16.32 -16.24 -26.93
N GLN A 2 -15.51 -17.01 -26.19
CA GLN A 2 -15.64 -17.09 -24.73
C GLN A 2 -14.98 -15.85 -24.10
N LEU A 3 -15.77 -14.82 -23.77
CA LEU A 3 -15.28 -13.56 -23.19
C LEU A 3 -15.05 -13.63 -21.66
N TYR A 4 -15.51 -14.70 -21.02
CA TYR A 4 -15.36 -14.97 -19.58
C TYR A 4 -13.95 -14.72 -18.99
N PRO A 5 -12.84 -15.22 -19.59
CA PRO A 5 -11.50 -15.04 -19.01
C PRO A 5 -11.03 -13.58 -18.98
N ILE A 6 -11.53 -12.73 -19.90
CA ILE A 6 -11.18 -11.31 -19.93
C ILE A 6 -11.73 -10.63 -18.68
N PHE A 7 -13.00 -10.88 -18.32
CA PHE A 7 -13.60 -10.30 -17.13
C PHE A 7 -12.91 -10.74 -15.84
N ILE A 8 -12.54 -12.02 -15.75
CA ILE A 8 -11.75 -12.51 -14.60
C ILE A 8 -10.42 -11.77 -14.50
N TRP A 9 -9.68 -11.67 -15.60
CA TRP A 9 -8.37 -11.06 -15.60
C TRP A 9 -8.43 -9.58 -15.18
N TRP A 10 -9.42 -8.84 -15.68
CA TRP A 10 -9.71 -7.48 -15.24
C TRP A 10 -10.01 -7.40 -13.75
N PHE A 11 -10.84 -8.31 -13.24
CA PHE A 11 -11.19 -8.36 -11.81
C PHE A 11 -9.97 -8.65 -10.94
N VAL A 12 -9.12 -9.57 -11.36
CA VAL A 12 -7.87 -9.93 -10.67
C VAL A 12 -6.94 -8.71 -10.59
N ILE A 13 -6.70 -8.01 -11.70
CA ILE A 13 -5.87 -6.80 -11.72
C ILE A 13 -6.46 -5.71 -10.80
N LEU A 14 -7.78 -5.59 -10.75
CA LEU A 14 -8.45 -4.64 -9.87
C LEU A 14 -8.14 -4.96 -8.39
N ILE A 15 -8.22 -6.23 -7.98
CA ILE A 15 -7.89 -6.66 -6.62
C ILE A 15 -6.44 -6.34 -6.28
N PHE A 16 -5.49 -6.70 -7.15
CA PHE A 16 -4.08 -6.40 -6.93
C PHE A 16 -3.84 -4.88 -6.81
N GLY A 17 -4.49 -4.07 -7.66
CA GLY A 17 -4.41 -2.61 -7.57
C GLY A 17 -4.99 -2.05 -6.28
N LEU A 18 -6.11 -2.59 -5.80
CA LEU A 18 -6.75 -2.15 -4.56
C LEU A 18 -5.87 -2.46 -3.34
N VAL A 19 -5.25 -3.64 -3.32
CA VAL A 19 -4.30 -4.05 -2.27
C VAL A 19 -2.98 -3.29 -2.34
N GLY A 20 -2.50 -2.99 -3.55
CA GLY A 20 -1.29 -2.20 -3.78
C GLY A 20 -1.46 -0.70 -3.51
N TRP A 21 -2.69 -0.18 -3.53
CA TRP A 21 -2.98 1.24 -3.31
C TRP A 21 -2.44 1.78 -1.98
N PRO A 22 -2.77 1.23 -0.80
CA PRO A 22 -2.27 1.80 0.46
C PRO A 22 -0.74 1.85 0.52
N LEU A 23 -0.08 0.86 -0.07
CA LEU A 23 1.38 0.79 -0.18
C LEU A 23 1.93 1.85 -1.15
N ALA A 24 1.32 1.97 -2.34
CA ALA A 24 1.73 2.95 -3.36
C ALA A 24 1.50 4.40 -2.91
N PHE A 25 0.41 4.67 -2.20
CA PHE A 25 0.11 5.97 -1.62
C PHE A 25 1.12 6.34 -0.52
N SER A 26 1.58 5.35 0.24
CA SER A 26 2.60 5.54 1.27
C SER A 26 3.99 5.79 0.68
N LEU A 27 4.39 5.03 -0.36
CA LEU A 27 5.70 5.15 -1.03
C LEU A 27 5.80 6.43 -1.88
N PHE A 28 4.77 6.73 -2.67
CA PHE A 28 4.78 7.81 -3.66
C PHE A 28 4.03 9.07 -3.18
N ARG A 29 3.95 9.30 -1.87
CA ARG A 29 3.31 10.50 -1.29
C ARG A 29 3.87 11.83 -1.81
N HIS A 30 5.13 11.83 -2.24
CA HIS A 30 5.83 13.02 -2.73
C HIS A 30 5.64 13.29 -4.23
N LEU A 31 4.96 12.41 -4.98
CA LEU A 31 4.65 12.64 -6.40
C LEU A 31 3.28 13.32 -6.55
N PRO A 32 3.12 14.25 -7.52
CA PRO A 32 1.86 14.97 -7.74
C PRO A 32 0.67 14.05 -8.04
N ASP A 33 0.91 12.89 -8.66
CA ASP A 33 -0.11 11.88 -8.99
C ASP A 33 -0.45 10.90 -7.84
N ARG A 34 0.12 11.10 -6.64
CA ARG A 34 -0.13 10.29 -5.43
C ARG A 34 0.04 8.77 -5.59
N GLY A 35 0.78 8.33 -6.62
CA GLY A 35 1.07 6.92 -6.87
C GLY A 35 -0.07 6.09 -7.48
N PHE A 36 -1.15 6.70 -7.96
CA PHE A 36 -2.33 5.99 -8.47
C PHE A 36 -2.02 5.07 -9.66
N ALA A 37 -1.20 5.55 -10.61
CA ALA A 37 -0.78 4.77 -11.77
C ALA A 37 0.08 3.56 -11.39
N LEU A 38 0.81 3.65 -10.27
CA LEU A 38 1.71 2.60 -9.78
C LEU A 38 1.04 1.63 -8.81
N ALA A 39 -0.18 1.90 -8.33
CA ALA A 39 -0.88 1.03 -7.40
C ALA A 39 -1.06 -0.41 -7.91
N ARG A 40 -1.44 -0.56 -9.20
CA ARG A 40 -1.60 -1.86 -9.87
C ARG A 40 -0.28 -2.65 -9.96
N PRO A 41 0.81 -2.12 -10.55
CA PRO A 41 2.06 -2.85 -10.62
C PRO A 41 2.70 -3.08 -9.24
N VAL A 42 2.56 -2.15 -8.28
CA VAL A 42 3.07 -2.33 -6.90
C VAL A 42 2.38 -3.51 -6.22
N GLY A 43 1.05 -3.58 -6.29
CA GLY A 43 0.30 -4.69 -5.70
C GLY A 43 0.68 -6.03 -6.31
N LEU A 44 0.86 -6.09 -7.63
CA LEU A 44 1.29 -7.29 -8.34
C LEU A 44 2.74 -7.70 -7.99
N LEU A 45 3.66 -6.73 -7.94
CA LEU A 45 5.08 -6.95 -7.67
C LEU A 45 5.30 -7.48 -6.25
N PHE A 46 4.71 -6.80 -5.24
CA PHE A 46 4.90 -7.19 -3.84
C PHE A 46 4.25 -8.53 -3.50
N SER A 47 3.04 -8.78 -4.00
CA SER A 47 2.35 -10.06 -3.77
C SER A 47 3.10 -11.22 -4.43
N GLY A 48 3.58 -11.04 -5.67
CA GLY A 48 4.42 -12.02 -6.36
C GLY A 48 5.75 -12.26 -5.64
N TYR A 49 6.37 -11.21 -5.11
CA TYR A 49 7.61 -11.32 -4.35
C TYR A 49 7.42 -12.09 -3.04
N ILE A 50 6.34 -11.84 -2.30
CA ILE A 50 6.00 -12.57 -1.06
C ILE A 50 5.72 -14.04 -1.37
N LEU A 51 4.95 -14.32 -2.42
CA LEU A 51 4.71 -15.68 -2.89
C LEU A 51 6.02 -16.41 -3.25
N TRP A 52 6.91 -15.71 -3.95
CA TRP A 52 8.20 -16.27 -4.36
C TRP A 52 9.10 -16.59 -3.16
N LEU A 53 9.20 -15.68 -2.19
CA LEU A 53 9.90 -15.95 -0.94
C LEU A 53 9.25 -17.09 -0.16
N GLY A 54 7.93 -17.05 0.03
CA GLY A 54 7.17 -18.10 0.72
C GLY A 54 7.32 -19.48 0.09
N GLY A 55 7.35 -19.54 -1.25
CA GLY A 55 7.63 -20.76 -2.01
C GLY A 55 9.06 -21.24 -1.84
N THR A 56 10.05 -20.34 -1.85
CA THR A 56 11.47 -20.67 -1.63
C THR A 56 11.71 -21.28 -0.25
N PHE A 57 11.03 -20.76 0.77
CA PHE A 57 11.09 -21.30 2.14
C PHE A 57 10.18 -22.52 2.36
N ARG A 58 9.45 -22.99 1.34
CA ARG A 58 8.39 -24.03 1.46
C ARG A 58 7.28 -23.71 2.47
N LEU A 59 7.20 -22.45 2.92
CA LEU A 59 6.17 -21.96 3.84
C LEU A 59 4.82 -21.77 3.13
N LEU A 60 4.87 -21.42 1.83
CA LEU A 60 3.69 -21.06 1.05
C LEU A 60 3.68 -21.83 -0.28
N GLN A 61 2.59 -22.55 -0.53
CA GLN A 61 2.38 -23.19 -1.81
C GLN A 61 1.90 -22.15 -2.83
N ASN A 62 2.31 -22.29 -4.09
CA ASN A 62 1.81 -21.48 -5.19
C ASN A 62 0.40 -21.95 -5.59
N ASN A 63 -0.55 -21.81 -4.67
CA ASN A 63 -1.95 -22.08 -4.84
C ASN A 63 -2.77 -20.81 -4.54
N VAL A 64 -4.08 -20.87 -4.77
CA VAL A 64 -4.99 -19.73 -4.51
C VAL A 64 -4.86 -19.25 -3.07
N GLY A 65 -4.68 -20.16 -2.10
CA GLY A 65 -4.45 -19.82 -0.69
C GLY A 65 -3.19 -18.98 -0.47
N GLY A 66 -2.06 -19.35 -1.09
CA GLY A 66 -0.82 -18.59 -1.02
C GLY A 66 -0.97 -17.18 -1.60
N ILE A 67 -1.72 -17.04 -2.70
CA ILE A 67 -1.99 -15.72 -3.31
C ILE A 67 -2.78 -14.85 -2.34
N VAL A 68 -3.83 -15.40 -1.72
CA VAL A 68 -4.66 -14.68 -0.73
C VAL A 68 -3.82 -14.26 0.48
N VAL A 69 -2.95 -15.13 1.00
CA VAL A 69 -2.06 -14.80 2.11
C VAL A 69 -1.09 -13.69 1.73
N ALA A 70 -0.46 -13.77 0.55
CA ALA A 70 0.44 -12.72 0.08
C ALA A 70 -0.28 -11.37 -0.06
N LEU A 71 -1.48 -11.35 -0.63
CA LEU A 71 -2.31 -10.15 -0.72
C LEU A 71 -2.67 -9.59 0.67
N ALA A 72 -3.04 -10.45 1.62
CA ALA A 72 -3.34 -10.03 2.98
C ALA A 72 -2.13 -9.40 3.67
N VAL A 73 -0.93 -9.95 3.48
CA VAL A 73 0.31 -9.37 4.00
C VAL A 73 0.59 -8.00 3.39
N VAL A 74 0.51 -7.85 2.06
CA VAL A 74 0.70 -6.55 1.39
C VAL A 74 -0.29 -5.51 1.91
N LEU A 75 -1.56 -5.89 2.05
CA LEU A 75 -2.60 -4.99 2.54
C LEU A 75 -2.34 -4.57 3.99
N ALA A 76 -2.02 -5.52 4.87
CA ALA A 76 -1.74 -5.25 6.28
C ALA A 76 -0.54 -4.32 6.45
N VAL A 77 0.53 -4.57 5.71
CA VAL A 77 1.73 -3.74 5.70
C VAL A 77 1.42 -2.33 5.19
N GLY A 78 0.67 -2.20 4.09
CA GLY A 78 0.29 -0.90 3.53
C GLY A 78 -0.56 -0.07 4.48
N LEU A 79 -1.58 -0.69 5.10
CA LEU A 79 -2.43 -0.02 6.08
C LEU A 79 -1.66 0.39 7.34
N PHE A 80 -0.75 -0.45 7.81
CA PHE A 80 0.09 -0.14 8.97
C PHE A 80 0.99 1.08 8.71
N TRP A 81 1.64 1.12 7.54
CA TRP A 81 2.46 2.27 7.13
C TRP A 81 1.65 3.55 6.96
N GLN A 82 0.45 3.45 6.36
CA GLN A 82 -0.44 4.58 6.20
C GLN A 82 -0.86 5.17 7.56
N ARG A 83 -1.17 4.31 8.55
CA ARG A 83 -1.53 4.76 9.91
C ARG A 83 -0.39 5.50 10.59
N GLN A 84 0.85 5.05 10.44
CA GLN A 84 2.00 5.75 11.01
C GLN A 84 2.17 7.15 10.42
N GLN A 85 2.07 7.29 9.10
CA GLN A 85 2.24 8.59 8.44
C GLN A 85 1.21 9.64 8.88
N VAL A 86 -0.02 9.21 9.19
CA VAL A 86 -1.09 10.10 9.68
C VAL A 86 -0.75 10.60 11.09
N GLN A 87 -0.27 9.72 11.97
CA GLN A 87 0.20 10.13 13.31
C GLN A 87 1.45 11.01 13.22
N SER A 88 2.26 10.79 12.18
CA SER A 88 3.51 11.51 12.00
C SER A 88 3.40 12.99 11.67
N GLY A 89 2.40 13.35 10.88
CA GLY A 89 2.12 14.76 10.58
C GLY A 89 1.66 15.54 11.81
N TRP A 90 0.96 14.86 12.73
CA TRP A 90 0.38 15.50 13.91
C TRP A 90 1.43 15.92 14.93
N TYR A 91 2.50 15.14 15.14
CA TYR A 91 3.55 15.54 16.08
C TYR A 91 4.37 16.74 15.58
N PHE A 92 4.62 16.86 14.28
CA PHE A 92 5.35 18.02 13.75
C PHE A 92 4.54 19.32 13.87
N THR A 93 3.23 19.27 13.60
CA THR A 93 2.36 20.45 13.75
C THR A 93 2.06 20.76 15.22
N ALA A 94 1.84 19.74 16.05
CA ALA A 94 1.59 19.92 17.49
C ALA A 94 2.85 20.41 18.24
N ALA A 95 4.05 19.93 17.87
CA ALA A 95 5.30 20.41 18.48
C ALA A 95 5.63 21.87 18.08
N LEU A 96 5.25 22.30 16.87
CA LEU A 96 5.42 23.67 16.42
C LEU A 96 4.27 24.61 16.86
N ALA A 97 3.13 24.08 17.29
CA ALA A 97 1.97 24.86 17.72
C ALA A 97 2.25 25.79 18.93
N PRO A 98 2.86 25.34 20.05
CA PRO A 98 3.14 26.26 21.16
C PRO A 98 4.21 27.30 20.80
N ALA A 99 5.17 26.96 19.94
CA ALA A 99 6.23 27.88 19.52
C ALA A 99 5.72 29.01 18.62
N ARG A 100 4.75 28.74 17.72
CA ARG A 100 4.15 29.78 16.87
C ARG A 100 3.26 30.75 17.65
N VAL A 101 2.54 30.27 18.67
CA VAL A 101 1.73 31.15 19.54
C VAL A 101 2.62 32.07 20.37
N ALA A 102 3.72 31.55 20.92
CA ALA A 102 4.66 32.35 21.70
C ALA A 102 5.38 33.44 20.88
N LEU A 103 5.61 33.22 19.58
CA LEU A 103 6.18 34.24 18.69
C LEU A 103 5.15 35.28 18.24
N CYS A 104 3.87 34.91 18.14
CA CYS A 104 2.82 35.82 17.69
C CYS A 104 2.35 36.80 18.79
N SER A 105 2.54 36.47 20.08
CA SER A 105 2.21 37.37 21.19
C SER A 105 3.35 38.32 21.59
N ARG A 106 4.48 38.28 20.86
CA ARG A 106 5.69 39.07 21.16
C ARG A 106 5.90 40.21 20.15
N ARG A 107 4.88 40.55 19.38
CA ARG A 107 4.82 41.64 18.40
C ARG A 107 3.67 42.56 18.75
#